data_AF-A0A954MDU1-F1
#
_entry.id   AF-A0A954MDU1-F1
#
_cell.length_a   1.000
_cell.length_b   1.000
_cell.length_c   1.000
_cell.angle_alpha   90.00
_cell.angle_beta   90.00
_cell.angle_gamma   90.00
#
_symmetry.space_group_name_H-M   'P 1'
#
loop_
_entity.id
_entity.type
_entity.pdbx_description
1 polymer ?
#
loop_
_entity_poly.entity_id
_entity_poly.type
_entity_poly.pdbx_seq_one_letter_code
_entity_poly.pdbx_strand_id
1 'polypeptide(L)'
;MTTMVLPFEQLNLRRNPFGEFSEQERAELAVVDVDGVAERLSHSRTAVQFVGEKGFGKTTHLLALRLRFSESAYVHIPEGERLTTVPTGSPLMIDEAQRLTFSQRRTVFRYDRPLVLGTHTNFHRALERAGRHVETIHVGDGTSVDRLHRILNDRIERVRRTAGSVPQVTPKTCRRMLQRHGPDVRGIMSDLYDQFQRLMEICDV
;
A
#
# COMPACT_ATOMS: atom_id res chain seq x y z
N MET A 1 19.81 40.88 2.99
CA MET A 1 19.50 39.80 2.02
C MET A 1 19.01 38.61 2.82
N THR A 2 17.74 38.25 2.70
CA THR A 2 17.17 37.11 3.41
C THR A 2 17.64 35.85 2.68
N THR A 3 18.49 35.05 3.31
CA THR A 3 18.92 33.75 2.78
C THR A 3 17.66 32.88 2.66
N MET A 4 17.25 32.54 1.43
CA MET A 4 16.17 31.58 1.24
C MET A 4 16.66 30.21 1.69
N VAL A 5 16.28 29.81 2.90
CA VAL A 5 16.53 28.46 3.43
C VAL A 5 15.56 27.51 2.75
N LEU A 6 16.08 26.50 2.07
CA LEU A 6 15.23 25.50 1.43
C LEU A 6 14.62 24.61 2.52
N PRO A 7 13.32 24.26 2.44
CA PRO A 7 12.70 23.35 3.39
C PRO A 7 13.48 22.03 3.49
N PHE A 8 13.72 21.59 4.73
CA PHE A 8 14.41 20.34 5.08
C PHE A 8 15.86 20.22 4.58
N GLU A 9 16.49 21.31 4.15
CA GLU A 9 17.90 21.32 3.75
C GLU A 9 18.81 20.87 4.90
N GLN A 10 18.50 21.27 6.14
CA GLN A 10 19.22 20.87 7.34
C GLN A 10 19.18 19.36 7.61
N LEU A 11 18.23 18.64 7.00
CA LEU A 11 18.11 17.19 7.08
C LEU A 11 18.61 16.49 5.82
N ASN A 12 19.15 17.24 4.85
CA ASN A 12 19.52 16.75 3.51
C ASN A 12 18.33 16.09 2.76
N LEU A 13 17.12 16.60 2.95
CA LEU A 13 15.91 16.11 2.27
C LEU A 13 15.33 17.15 1.30
N ARG A 14 14.60 16.67 0.28
CA ARG A 14 13.89 17.51 -0.69
C ARG A 14 12.52 17.95 -0.19
N ARG A 15 11.89 17.12 0.66
CA ARG A 15 10.57 17.32 1.29
C ARG A 15 10.43 16.39 2.49
N ASN A 16 9.34 16.51 3.25
CA ASN A 16 9.00 15.54 4.30
C ASN A 16 8.79 14.12 3.70
N PRO A 17 9.51 13.09 4.18
CA PRO A 17 9.45 11.72 3.64
C PRO A 17 8.14 10.97 3.95
N PHE A 18 7.30 11.50 4.84
CA PHE A 18 6.01 10.91 5.19
C PHE A 18 4.83 11.72 4.64
N GLY A 19 5.10 12.72 3.80
CA GLY A 19 4.07 13.41 3.02
C GLY A 19 3.47 12.54 1.92
N GLU A 20 2.67 13.17 1.05
CA GLU A 20 2.04 12.49 -0.07
C GLU A 20 3.05 12.06 -1.14
N PHE A 21 2.85 10.85 -1.65
CA PHE A 21 3.55 10.28 -2.81
C PHE A 21 2.52 9.93 -3.87
N SER A 22 2.92 10.07 -5.13
CA SER A 22 2.12 9.61 -6.27
C SER A 22 1.82 8.11 -6.19
N GLU A 23 0.83 7.63 -6.95
CA GLU A 23 0.56 6.17 -7.05
C GLU A 23 1.78 5.37 -7.48
N GLN A 24 2.53 5.89 -8.46
CA GLN A 24 3.74 5.25 -8.96
C GLN A 24 4.82 5.16 -7.88
N GLU A 25 5.13 6.26 -7.19
CA GLU A 25 6.13 6.23 -6.13
C GLU A 25 5.70 5.32 -4.96
N ARG A 26 4.40 5.28 -4.61
CA ARG A 26 3.89 4.37 -3.57
C ARG A 26 4.06 2.90 -3.96
N ALA A 27 3.92 2.58 -5.24
CA ALA A 27 4.13 1.24 -5.76
C ALA A 27 5.62 0.87 -5.79
N GLU A 28 6.50 1.80 -6.15
CA GLU A 28 7.97 1.61 -6.10
C GLU A 28 8.48 1.38 -4.66
N LEU A 29 7.88 2.05 -3.68
CA LEU A 29 8.23 1.95 -2.26
C LEU A 29 7.52 0.79 -1.54
N ALA A 30 6.75 -0.03 -2.26
CA ALA A 30 5.99 -1.12 -1.67
C ALA A 30 6.91 -2.29 -1.29
N VAL A 31 7.07 -2.54 0.01
CA VAL A 31 7.72 -3.76 0.51
C VAL A 31 6.68 -4.88 0.63
N VAL A 32 6.41 -5.55 -0.49
CA VAL A 32 5.41 -6.61 -0.64
C VAL A 32 5.90 -7.73 -1.55
N ASP A 33 5.42 -8.96 -1.34
CA ASP A 33 5.71 -10.11 -2.21
C ASP A 33 4.86 -10.03 -3.50
N VAL A 34 5.37 -9.32 -4.50
CA VAL A 34 4.69 -9.19 -5.80
C VAL A 34 4.80 -10.48 -6.61
N ASP A 35 5.96 -11.12 -6.62
CA ASP A 35 6.24 -12.27 -7.50
C ASP A 35 5.45 -13.50 -7.11
N GLY A 36 5.39 -13.84 -5.80
CA GLY A 36 4.59 -14.98 -5.35
C GLY A 36 3.10 -14.76 -5.60
N VAL A 37 2.60 -13.52 -5.55
CA VAL A 37 1.22 -13.20 -5.92
C VAL A 37 1.02 -13.25 -7.44
N ALA A 38 2.00 -12.77 -8.21
CA ALA A 38 1.93 -12.78 -9.66
C ALA A 38 1.92 -14.21 -10.24
N GLU A 39 2.70 -15.12 -9.66
CA GLU A 39 2.70 -16.54 -10.01
C GLU A 39 1.31 -17.17 -9.81
N ARG A 40 0.65 -16.89 -8.69
CA ARG A 40 -0.72 -17.35 -8.41
C ARG A 40 -1.72 -16.82 -9.44
N LEU A 41 -1.55 -15.56 -9.85
CA LEU A 41 -2.42 -14.89 -10.84
C LEU A 41 -2.19 -15.35 -12.29
N SER A 42 -1.19 -16.19 -12.56
CA SER A 42 -0.96 -16.77 -13.89
C SER A 42 -2.05 -17.78 -14.30
N HIS A 43 -2.80 -18.30 -13.34
CA HIS A 43 -3.90 -19.22 -13.57
C HIS A 43 -5.22 -18.47 -13.81
N SER A 44 -5.99 -18.94 -14.80
CA SER A 44 -7.32 -18.39 -15.06
C SER A 44 -8.24 -18.61 -13.85
N ARG A 45 -9.19 -17.68 -13.65
CA ARG A 45 -10.15 -17.69 -12.53
C ARG A 45 -9.56 -17.66 -11.12
N THR A 46 -8.26 -17.41 -10.94
CA THR A 46 -7.71 -17.10 -9.61
C THR A 46 -8.26 -15.77 -9.08
N ALA A 47 -8.58 -15.70 -7.80
CA ALA A 47 -8.83 -14.45 -7.07
C ALA A 47 -7.89 -14.36 -5.88
N VAL A 48 -7.14 -13.27 -5.81
CA VAL A 48 -6.35 -12.91 -4.62
C VAL A 48 -7.10 -11.80 -3.90
N GLN A 49 -7.36 -11.97 -2.61
CA GLN A 49 -7.92 -10.91 -1.78
C GLN A 49 -6.95 -10.52 -0.66
N PHE A 50 -6.65 -9.23 -0.59
CA PHE A 50 -5.94 -8.58 0.49
C PHE A 50 -6.97 -8.10 1.51
N VAL A 51 -7.07 -8.80 2.63
CA VAL A 51 -8.05 -8.54 3.69
C VAL A 51 -7.36 -7.87 4.88
N GLY A 52 -7.88 -6.74 5.35
CA GLY A 52 -7.35 -6.07 6.53
C GLY A 52 -8.00 -4.72 6.77
N GLU A 53 -7.73 -4.11 7.92
CA GLU A 53 -8.30 -2.83 8.31
C GLU A 53 -7.73 -1.66 7.49
N LYS A 54 -8.36 -0.48 7.64
CA LYS A 54 -7.88 0.76 7.04
C LYS A 54 -6.45 1.04 7.53
N GLY A 55 -5.56 1.42 6.61
CA GLY A 55 -4.18 1.77 6.95
C GLY A 55 -3.17 0.61 6.91
N PHE A 56 -3.60 -0.65 6.75
CA PHE A 56 -2.68 -1.79 6.80
C PHE A 56 -1.90 -2.02 5.49
N GLY A 57 -2.19 -1.27 4.43
CA GLY A 57 -1.40 -1.28 3.19
C GLY A 57 -1.96 -2.14 2.05
N LYS A 58 -3.27 -2.43 2.03
CA LYS A 58 -3.95 -3.14 0.93
C LYS A 58 -3.75 -2.45 -0.42
N THR A 59 -4.08 -1.16 -0.50
CA THR A 59 -3.89 -0.33 -1.70
C THR A 59 -2.45 -0.41 -2.22
N THR A 60 -1.45 -0.41 -1.33
CA THR A 60 -0.04 -0.55 -1.70
C THR A 60 0.26 -1.88 -2.40
N HIS A 61 -0.32 -3.00 -1.96
CA HIS A 61 -0.18 -4.28 -2.65
C HIS A 61 -0.82 -4.25 -4.05
N LEU A 62 -2.02 -3.68 -4.18
CA LEU A 62 -2.70 -3.57 -5.48
C LEU A 62 -1.89 -2.72 -6.47
N LEU A 63 -1.36 -1.57 -6.02
CA LEU A 63 -0.55 -0.69 -6.87
C LEU A 63 0.77 -1.34 -7.27
N ALA A 64 1.44 -2.07 -6.37
CA ALA A 64 2.65 -2.82 -6.69
C ALA A 64 2.39 -3.92 -7.74
N LEU A 65 1.28 -4.65 -7.61
CA LEU A 65 0.87 -5.63 -8.62
C LEU A 65 0.53 -4.96 -9.96
N ARG A 66 -0.12 -3.79 -9.94
CA ARG A 66 -0.46 -3.06 -11.18
C ARG A 66 0.78 -2.74 -12.01
N LEU A 67 1.90 -2.37 -11.37
CA LEU A 67 3.17 -2.16 -12.08
C LEU A 67 3.69 -3.43 -12.78
N ARG A 68 3.39 -4.61 -12.23
CA ARG A 68 3.82 -5.91 -12.78
C ARG A 68 2.96 -6.40 -13.95
N PHE A 69 1.70 -5.98 -14.01
CA PHE A 69 0.71 -6.40 -15.00
C PHE A 69 0.25 -5.21 -15.86
N SER A 70 0.90 -5.02 -17.01
CA SER A 70 0.61 -3.91 -17.93
C SER A 70 -0.82 -3.92 -18.50
N GLU A 71 -1.46 -5.09 -18.58
CA GLU A 71 -2.85 -5.25 -19.05
C GLU A 71 -3.89 -5.22 -17.92
N SER A 72 -3.46 -4.93 -16.68
CA SER A 72 -4.37 -4.88 -15.55
C SER A 72 -5.30 -3.66 -15.63
N ALA A 73 -6.52 -3.85 -15.12
CA ALA A 73 -7.43 -2.75 -14.84
C ALA A 73 -7.48 -2.52 -13.34
N TYR A 74 -7.28 -1.29 -12.89
CA TYR A 74 -7.35 -0.91 -11.48
C TYR A 74 -8.50 0.08 -11.26
N VAL A 75 -9.34 -0.19 -10.25
CA VAL A 75 -10.34 0.77 -9.78
C VAL A 75 -10.30 0.87 -8.27
N HIS A 76 -10.34 2.11 -7.79
CA HIS A 76 -10.64 2.42 -6.40
C HIS A 76 -12.11 2.83 -6.29
N ILE A 77 -12.86 2.27 -5.34
CA ILE A 77 -14.27 2.65 -5.09
C ILE A 77 -14.32 3.64 -3.93
N PRO A 78 -14.57 4.95 -4.17
CA PRO A 78 -14.64 5.95 -3.11
C PRO A 78 -15.79 5.71 -2.14
N GLU A 79 -15.77 6.42 -1.02
CA GLU A 79 -16.82 6.32 -0.02
C GLU A 79 -18.12 6.95 -0.54
N GLY A 80 -19.24 6.26 -0.36
CA GLY A 80 -20.55 6.70 -0.88
C GLY A 80 -20.73 6.47 -2.39
N GLU A 81 -19.68 6.07 -3.11
CA GLU A 81 -19.72 5.84 -4.55
C GLU A 81 -19.89 4.37 -4.93
N ARG A 82 -20.20 4.14 -6.20
CA ARG A 82 -20.39 2.80 -6.78
C ARG A 82 -19.67 2.73 -8.11
N LEU A 83 -19.24 1.52 -8.49
CA LEU A 83 -18.79 1.29 -9.87
C LEU A 83 -19.91 1.58 -10.86
N THR A 84 -19.70 2.56 -11.73
CA THR A 84 -20.57 2.84 -12.86
C THR A 84 -20.42 1.78 -13.95
N THR A 85 -19.20 1.28 -14.16
CA THR A 85 -18.90 0.20 -15.12
C THR A 85 -17.77 -0.66 -14.57
N VAL A 86 -17.85 -1.97 -14.81
CA VAL A 86 -16.76 -2.91 -14.50
C VAL A 86 -15.74 -2.83 -15.63
N PRO A 87 -14.51 -2.34 -15.41
CA PRO A 87 -13.54 -2.25 -16.47
C PRO A 87 -13.03 -3.63 -16.88
N THR A 88 -12.48 -3.69 -18.08
CA THR A 88 -11.86 -4.88 -18.65
C THR A 88 -10.36 -4.82 -18.46
N GLY A 89 -9.78 -5.88 -17.89
CA GLY A 89 -8.34 -5.98 -17.65
C GLY A 89 -7.94 -7.34 -17.10
N SER A 90 -6.65 -7.67 -17.14
CA SER A 90 -6.13 -8.95 -16.66
C SER A 90 -4.84 -8.74 -15.85
N PRO A 91 -4.87 -8.93 -14.52
CA PRO A 91 -6.06 -9.12 -13.69
C PRO A 91 -6.94 -7.86 -13.60
N LEU A 92 -8.19 -8.05 -13.19
CA LEU A 92 -9.04 -6.95 -12.71
C LEU A 92 -8.79 -6.72 -11.22
N MET A 93 -8.33 -5.52 -10.87
CA MET A 93 -7.97 -5.10 -9.52
C MET A 93 -8.99 -4.10 -8.99
N ILE A 94 -9.58 -4.38 -7.83
CA ILE A 94 -10.59 -3.52 -7.20
C ILE A 94 -10.16 -3.24 -5.76
N ASP A 95 -9.88 -1.98 -5.46
CA ASP A 95 -9.66 -1.50 -4.10
C ASP A 95 -11.00 -1.09 -3.45
N GLU A 96 -11.08 -1.27 -2.13
CA GLU A 96 -12.30 -1.09 -1.33
C GLU A 96 -13.49 -1.96 -1.82
N ALA A 97 -13.21 -3.20 -2.23
CA ALA A 97 -14.18 -4.13 -2.84
C ALA A 97 -15.40 -4.46 -1.95
N GLN A 98 -15.34 -4.19 -0.64
CA GLN A 98 -16.53 -4.30 0.22
C GLN A 98 -17.66 -3.36 -0.17
N ARG A 99 -17.34 -2.27 -0.87
CA ARG A 99 -18.30 -1.29 -1.36
C ARG A 99 -19.06 -1.75 -2.61
N LEU A 100 -18.67 -2.86 -3.23
CA LEU A 100 -19.41 -3.45 -4.34
C LEU A 100 -20.84 -3.81 -3.89
N THR A 101 -21.83 -3.42 -4.69
CA THR A 101 -23.22 -3.86 -4.52
C THR A 101 -23.36 -5.36 -4.82
N PHE A 102 -24.48 -5.97 -4.41
CA PHE A 102 -24.73 -7.37 -4.69
C PHE A 102 -24.72 -7.71 -6.20
N SER A 103 -25.31 -6.85 -7.04
CA SER A 103 -25.31 -7.04 -8.50
C SER A 103 -23.89 -6.94 -9.07
N GLN A 104 -23.12 -5.93 -8.65
CA GLN A 104 -21.72 -5.78 -9.06
C GLN A 104 -20.86 -6.97 -8.64
N ARG A 105 -21.01 -7.46 -7.40
CA ARG A 105 -20.31 -8.67 -6.93
C ARG A 105 -20.62 -9.88 -7.81
N ARG A 106 -21.89 -10.10 -8.17
CA ARG A 106 -22.25 -11.21 -9.07
C ARG A 106 -21.58 -11.11 -10.44
N THR A 107 -21.48 -9.91 -11.00
CA THR A 107 -20.80 -9.67 -12.29
C THR A 107 -19.29 -9.84 -12.16
N VAL A 108 -18.66 -9.13 -11.22
CA VAL A 108 -17.21 -9.17 -11.00
C VAL A 108 -16.73 -10.57 -10.63
N PHE A 109 -17.40 -11.26 -9.69
CA PHE A 109 -16.93 -12.56 -9.21
C PHE A 109 -17.05 -13.65 -10.27
N ARG A 110 -17.87 -13.46 -11.31
CA ARG A 110 -17.99 -14.38 -12.45
C ARG A 110 -17.09 -14.03 -13.63
N TYR A 111 -16.33 -12.94 -13.54
CA TYR A 111 -15.36 -12.54 -14.56
C TYR A 111 -14.39 -13.69 -14.86
N ASP A 112 -14.12 -13.98 -16.12
CA ASP A 112 -13.31 -15.14 -16.51
C ASP A 112 -11.81 -14.97 -16.26
N ARG A 113 -11.36 -13.72 -16.08
CA ARG A 113 -9.97 -13.36 -15.81
C ARG A 113 -9.64 -13.36 -14.31
N PRO A 114 -8.34 -13.33 -13.95
CA PRO A 114 -7.93 -13.27 -12.56
C PRO A 114 -8.38 -11.97 -11.88
N LEU A 115 -8.65 -12.04 -10.57
CA LEU A 115 -9.05 -10.90 -9.75
C LEU A 115 -8.04 -10.60 -8.65
N VAL A 116 -7.89 -9.32 -8.34
CA VAL A 116 -7.22 -8.85 -7.12
C VAL A 116 -8.15 -7.91 -6.36
N LEU A 117 -8.45 -8.21 -5.11
CA LEU A 117 -9.37 -7.42 -4.29
C LEU A 117 -8.66 -6.84 -3.07
N GLY A 118 -8.72 -5.53 -2.86
CA GLY A 118 -8.42 -4.90 -1.58
C GLY A 118 -9.71 -4.72 -0.79
N THR A 119 -9.83 -5.29 0.41
CA THR A 119 -11.08 -5.22 1.16
C THR A 119 -10.95 -5.36 2.68
N HIS A 120 -11.97 -4.92 3.43
CA HIS A 120 -12.10 -5.17 4.87
C HIS A 120 -12.93 -6.44 5.15
N THR A 121 -13.60 -6.99 4.15
CA THR A 121 -14.50 -8.14 4.30
C THR A 121 -13.96 -9.34 3.54
N ASN A 122 -13.90 -10.50 4.17
CA ASN A 122 -13.48 -11.72 3.49
C ASN A 122 -14.56 -12.23 2.53
N PHE A 123 -14.25 -12.29 1.23
CA PHE A 123 -15.14 -12.77 0.16
C PHE A 123 -14.94 -14.23 -0.24
N HIS A 124 -14.15 -15.00 0.50
CA HIS A 124 -13.70 -16.35 0.12
C HIS A 124 -14.85 -17.24 -0.37
N ARG A 125 -15.86 -17.46 0.48
CA ARG A 125 -17.03 -18.30 0.13
C ARG A 125 -17.84 -17.76 -1.05
N ALA A 126 -17.83 -16.46 -1.30
CA ALA A 126 -18.58 -15.87 -2.42
C ALA A 126 -17.82 -16.06 -3.74
N LEU A 127 -16.50 -15.96 -3.70
CA LEU A 127 -15.61 -16.18 -4.84
C LEU A 127 -15.55 -17.68 -5.21
N GLU A 128 -15.44 -18.58 -4.24
CA GLU A 128 -15.47 -20.03 -4.48
C GLU A 128 -16.77 -20.47 -5.14
N ARG A 129 -17.92 -19.99 -4.65
CA ARG A 129 -19.23 -20.27 -5.28
C ARG A 129 -19.35 -19.73 -6.71
N ALA A 130 -18.53 -18.75 -7.09
CA ALA A 130 -18.43 -18.27 -8.45
C ALA A 130 -17.45 -19.10 -9.32
N GLY A 131 -16.88 -20.18 -8.77
CA GLY A 131 -15.98 -21.09 -9.48
C GLY A 131 -14.53 -20.61 -9.53
N ARG A 132 -14.07 -19.87 -8.52
CA ARG A 132 -12.71 -19.34 -8.44
C ARG A 132 -11.81 -20.13 -7.49
N HIS A 133 -10.52 -20.15 -7.81
CA HIS A 133 -9.47 -20.49 -6.86
C HIS A 133 -9.14 -19.25 -6.03
N VAL A 134 -9.28 -19.32 -4.70
CA VAL A 134 -9.22 -18.13 -3.85
C VAL A 134 -8.04 -18.16 -2.90
N GLU A 135 -7.18 -17.15 -3.03
CA GLU A 135 -6.10 -16.88 -2.08
C GLU A 135 -6.49 -15.69 -1.19
N THR A 136 -6.29 -15.84 0.13
CA THR A 136 -6.57 -14.76 1.09
C THR A 136 -5.30 -14.37 1.82
N ILE A 137 -4.89 -13.12 1.63
CA ILE A 137 -3.71 -12.54 2.26
C ILE A 137 -4.20 -11.55 3.31
N HIS A 138 -3.97 -11.86 4.58
CA HIS A 138 -4.30 -10.97 5.69
C HIS A 138 -3.23 -9.88 5.82
N VAL A 139 -3.54 -8.70 5.31
CA VAL A 139 -2.66 -7.55 5.33
C VAL A 139 -2.77 -6.92 6.71
N GLY A 140 -1.96 -7.36 7.66
CA GLY A 140 -1.96 -6.90 9.05
C GLY A 140 -1.14 -7.82 9.95
N ASP A 141 -1.23 -9.12 9.72
CA ASP A 141 -0.59 -10.17 10.53
C ASP A 141 0.94 -10.26 10.31
N GLY A 142 1.51 -9.37 9.49
CA GLY A 142 2.89 -9.47 9.01
C GLY A 142 3.67 -8.15 8.97
N THR A 143 3.21 -7.08 9.63
CA THR A 143 4.05 -5.87 9.78
C THR A 143 5.13 -6.13 10.83
N SER A 144 6.22 -6.77 10.40
CA SER A 144 7.41 -6.97 11.21
C SER A 144 8.19 -5.66 11.39
N VAL A 145 9.04 -5.63 12.41
CA VAL A 145 10.00 -4.54 12.64
C VAL A 145 10.85 -4.30 11.40
N ASP A 146 11.34 -5.37 10.76
CA ASP A 146 12.21 -5.26 9.59
C ASP A 146 11.48 -4.74 8.35
N ARG A 147 10.20 -5.13 8.20
CA ARG A 147 9.36 -4.60 7.11
C ARG A 147 9.07 -3.12 7.33
N LEU A 148 8.67 -2.73 8.54
CA LEU A 148 8.44 -1.33 8.87
C LEU A 148 9.71 -0.51 8.70
N HIS A 149 10.85 -1.00 9.21
CA HIS A 149 12.15 -0.35 9.07
C HIS A 149 12.50 -0.06 7.62
N ARG A 150 12.33 -1.03 6.71
CA ARG A 150 12.52 -0.83 5.27
C ARG A 150 11.57 0.23 4.72
N ILE A 151 10.26 0.08 4.95
CA ILE A 151 9.25 1.03 4.45
C ILE A 151 9.58 2.48 4.86
N LEU A 152 9.98 2.69 6.12
CA LEU A 152 10.23 4.04 6.63
C LEU A 152 11.54 4.62 6.08
N ASN A 153 12.62 3.84 6.08
CA ASN A 153 13.91 4.35 5.61
C ASN A 153 13.97 4.47 4.08
N ASP A 154 13.31 3.59 3.31
CA ASP A 154 13.22 3.72 1.85
C ASP A 154 12.53 5.04 1.45
N ARG A 155 11.53 5.47 2.23
CA ARG A 155 10.87 6.77 2.03
C ARG A 155 11.78 7.95 2.32
N ILE A 156 12.62 7.86 3.37
CA ILE A 156 13.61 8.90 3.69
C ILE A 156 14.64 8.99 2.57
N GLU A 157 15.16 7.84 2.13
CA GLU A 157 16.13 7.75 1.05
C GLU A 157 15.58 8.28 -0.28
N ARG A 158 14.31 7.98 -0.60
CA ARG A 158 13.68 8.45 -1.85
C ARG A 158 13.66 9.96 -1.99
N VAL A 159 13.63 10.69 -0.88
CA VAL A 159 13.61 12.16 -0.86
C VAL A 159 14.95 12.77 -0.48
N ARG A 160 16.02 11.96 -0.39
CA ARG A 160 17.40 12.45 -0.17
C ARG A 160 17.78 13.48 -1.23
N ARG A 161 18.38 14.59 -0.77
CA ARG A 161 18.79 15.70 -1.65
C ARG A 161 20.15 15.43 -2.30
N THR A 162 21.16 15.14 -1.49
CA THR A 162 22.54 14.87 -1.91
C THR A 162 23.08 13.58 -1.29
N ALA A 163 24.25 13.12 -1.70
CA ALA A 163 24.88 11.91 -1.17
C ALA A 163 25.25 11.96 0.34
N GLY A 164 25.05 13.10 1.02
CA GLY A 164 25.26 13.24 2.47
C GLY A 164 24.30 12.42 3.33
N SER A 165 24.51 12.47 4.64
CA SER A 165 23.67 11.79 5.65
C SER A 165 22.22 12.26 5.63
N VAL A 166 21.32 11.41 6.11
CA VAL A 166 19.88 11.69 6.29
C VAL A 166 19.42 11.14 7.65
N PRO A 167 18.30 11.62 8.23
CA PRO A 167 17.71 11.00 9.40
C PRO A 167 17.42 9.52 9.15
N GLN A 168 17.42 8.71 10.20
CA GLN A 168 17.09 7.29 10.11
C GLN A 168 16.02 6.93 11.13
N VAL A 169 15.27 5.88 10.83
CA VAL A 169 14.35 5.28 11.80
C VAL A 169 14.92 3.93 12.18
N THR A 170 15.48 3.80 13.38
CA THR A 170 16.10 2.54 13.81
C THR A 170 15.07 1.43 14.06
N PRO A 171 15.52 0.15 14.11
CA PRO A 171 14.66 -0.96 14.54
C PRO A 171 14.08 -0.78 15.95
N LYS A 172 14.77 -0.04 16.83
CA LYS A 172 14.29 0.30 18.17
C LYS A 172 13.08 1.24 18.08
N THR A 173 13.15 2.29 17.25
CA THR A 173 12.01 3.16 16.99
C THR A 173 10.87 2.41 16.34
N CYS A 174 11.14 1.56 15.34
CA CYS A 174 10.11 0.74 14.70
C CYS A 174 9.33 -0.12 15.72
N ARG A 175 10.03 -0.74 16.68
CA ARG A 175 9.38 -1.49 17.78
C ARG A 175 8.46 -0.60 18.62
N ARG A 176 8.92 0.59 19.00
CA ARG A 176 8.13 1.57 19.76
C ARG A 176 6.88 2.00 18.99
N MET A 177 7.01 2.24 17.68
CA MET A 177 5.89 2.63 16.82
C MET A 177 4.86 1.50 16.69
N LEU A 178 5.30 0.26 16.48
CA LEU A 178 4.41 -0.91 16.43
C LEU A 178 3.71 -1.16 17.77
N GLN A 179 4.39 -0.93 18.90
CA GLN A 179 3.74 -1.01 20.21
C GLN A 179 2.64 0.03 20.39
N ARG A 180 2.83 1.24 19.85
CA ARG A 180 1.88 2.35 19.99
C ARG A 180 0.70 2.26 19.01
N HIS A 181 0.97 1.90 17.76
CA HIS A 181 -0.01 1.96 16.66
C HIS A 181 -0.49 0.58 16.18
N GLY A 182 0.10 -0.50 16.69
CA GLY A 182 -0.09 -1.82 16.11
C GLY A 182 0.39 -1.86 14.65
N PRO A 183 -0.27 -2.61 13.76
CA PRO A 183 0.10 -2.72 12.35
C PRO A 183 -0.44 -1.56 11.48
N ASP A 184 -1.01 -0.50 12.05
CA ASP A 184 -1.47 0.68 11.31
C ASP A 184 -0.28 1.53 10.81
N VAL A 185 0.26 1.13 9.66
CA VAL A 185 1.38 1.83 9.02
C VAL A 185 1.00 3.26 8.66
N ARG A 186 -0.27 3.54 8.33
CA ARG A 186 -0.71 4.90 8.01
C ARG A 186 -0.69 5.80 9.25
N GLY A 187 -1.15 5.29 10.39
CA GLY A 187 -1.03 5.96 11.68
C GLY A 187 0.42 6.26 12.05
N ILE A 188 1.32 5.29 11.87
CA ILE A 188 2.77 5.49 12.11
C ILE A 188 3.35 6.57 11.19
N MET A 189 3.02 6.55 9.90
CA MET A 189 3.49 7.58 8.95
C MET A 189 2.97 8.97 9.32
N SER A 190 1.73 9.07 9.81
CA SER A 190 1.16 10.35 10.27
C SER A 190 1.92 10.90 11.48
N ASP A 191 2.24 10.06 12.47
CA ASP A 191 3.01 10.47 13.66
C ASP A 191 4.44 10.90 13.26
N LEU A 192 5.07 10.16 12.34
CA LEU A 192 6.40 10.51 11.81
C LEU A 192 6.39 11.76 10.94
N TYR A 193 5.32 12.04 10.21
CA TYR A 193 5.17 13.30 9.47
C TYR A 193 5.31 14.48 10.42
N ASP A 194 4.57 14.47 11.53
CA ASP A 194 4.59 15.53 12.54
C ASP A 194 5.94 15.65 13.24
N GLN A 195 6.61 14.52 13.51
CA GLN A 195 7.95 14.50 14.09
C GLN A 195 8.99 15.12 13.15
N PHE A 196 8.99 14.73 11.86
CA PHE A 196 9.92 15.28 10.88
C PHE A 196 9.75 16.78 10.64
N GLN A 197 8.53 17.33 10.78
CA GLN A 197 8.30 18.78 10.71
C GLN A 197 9.04 19.56 11.79
N ARG A 198 9.41 18.91 12.90
CA ARG A 198 10.04 19.55 14.07
C ARG A 198 11.53 19.25 14.18
N LEU A 199 12.09 18.43 13.28
CA LEU A 199 13.50 18.08 13.32
C LEU A 199 14.39 19.25 12.87
N MET A 200 15.36 19.56 13.72
CA MET A 200 16.34 20.63 13.48
C MET A 200 17.68 20.09 12.95
N GLU A 201 17.94 18.80 13.15
CA GLU A 201 19.20 18.15 12.78
C GLU A 201 18.99 16.67 12.42
N ILE A 202 20.01 16.08 11.80
CA ILE A 202 20.02 14.67 11.42
C ILE A 202 20.18 13.81 12.68
N CYS A 203 19.20 12.96 12.96
CA CYS A 203 19.20 12.07 14.13
C CYS A 203 18.49 10.73 13.84
N ASP A 204 18.52 9.83 14.81
CA ASP A 204 17.51 8.75 14.91
C ASP A 204 16.20 9.38 15.42
N VAL A 205 15.09 9.03 14.78
CA VAL A 205 13.76 9.59 15.07
C VAL A 205 13.02 8.71 16.07
#